data_AF-A0A2E7TF00-F1
#
_entry.id   AF-A0A2E7TF00-F1
#
_cell.length_a   1.000
_cell.length_b   1.000
_cell.length_c   1.000
_cell.angle_alpha   90.00
_cell.angle_beta   90.00
_cell.angle_gamma   90.00
#
_symmetry.space_group_name_H-M   'P 1'
#
loop_
_entity.id
_entity.type
_entity.pdbx_description
1 polymer ?
#
loop_
_entity_poly.entity_id
_entity_poly.type
_entity_poly.pdbx_seq_one_letter_code
_entity_poly.pdbx_strand_id
1 'polypeptide(L)' 'MDFERTWLPFLYLYGVGGIVFILGMILILKTKALRLNFKRHKKWLWLLLYGFIFWSSLHATFIILALRSQ' A
#
# COMPACT_ATOMS: atom_id res chain seq x y z
N MET A 1 17.61 16.33 5.45
CA MET A 1 17.02 15.38 6.42
C MET A 1 17.70 14.03 6.30
N ASP A 2 17.90 13.32 7.41
CA ASP A 2 18.52 11.98 7.41
C ASP A 2 17.55 10.88 6.93
N PHE A 3 18.11 9.80 6.38
CA PHE A 3 17.35 8.65 5.88
C PHE A 3 16.45 8.03 6.96
N GLU A 4 16.95 7.93 8.18
CA GLU A 4 16.26 7.32 9.33
C GLU A 4 14.98 8.08 9.71
N ARG A 5 14.91 9.38 9.40
CA ARG A 5 13.76 10.24 9.70
C ARG A 5 12.79 10.38 8.53
N THR A 6 13.14 9.87 7.35
CA THR A 6 12.38 10.07 6.11
C THR A 6 11.97 8.74 5.50
N TRP A 7 12.94 7.93 5.08
CA TRP A 7 12.71 6.69 4.35
C TRP A 7 12.52 5.48 5.27
N LEU A 8 13.18 5.44 6.43
CA LEU A 8 13.02 4.31 7.36
C LEU A 8 11.55 4.14 7.85
N PRO A 9 10.83 5.20 8.27
CA PRO A 9 9.41 5.08 8.63
C PRO A 9 8.52 4.71 7.44
N PHE A 10 8.83 5.23 6.25
CA PHE A 10 8.14 4.88 5.00
C PHE A 10 8.29 3.38 4.68
N LEU A 11 9.51 2.86 4.73
CA LEU A 11 9.80 1.44 4.50
C LEU A 11 9.16 0.54 5.55
N TYR A 12 9.09 0.99 6.80
CA TYR A 12 8.37 0.25 7.84
C TYR A 12 6.87 0.18 7.52
N LEU A 13 6.23 1.33 7.24
CA LEU A 13 4.79 1.38 7.00
C LEU A 13 4.37 0.63 5.74
N TYR A 14 5.03 0.88 4.60
CA TYR A 14 4.64 0.30 3.32
C TYR A 14 5.38 -1.01 3.00
N GLY A 15 6.55 -1.25 3.58
CA GLY A 15 7.25 -2.54 3.46
C GLY A 15 6.68 -3.57 4.42
N VAL A 16 6.87 -3.38 5.73
CA VAL A 16 6.37 -4.32 6.75
C VAL A 16 4.84 -4.35 6.75
N GLY A 17 4.18 -3.19 6.74
CA GLY A 17 2.73 -3.14 6.61
C GLY A 17 2.23 -3.66 5.26
N GLY A 18 3.03 -3.55 4.19
CA GLY A 18 2.72 -4.16 2.89
C GLY A 18 2.70 -5.68 2.92
N ILE A 19 3.61 -6.31 3.66
CA ILE A 19 3.59 -7.78 3.88
C ILE A 19 2.29 -8.18 4.58
N VAL A 20 1.92 -7.48 5.66
CA VAL A 20 0.67 -7.74 6.39
C VAL A 20 -0.55 -7.54 5.50
N PHE A 21 -0.56 -6.48 4.69
CA PHE A 21 -1.61 -6.22 3.71
C PHE A 21 -1.75 -7.36 2.71
N ILE A 22 -0.65 -7.83 2.11
CA ILE A 22 -0.66 -8.95 1.16
C ILE A 22 -1.19 -10.23 1.82
N LEU A 23 -0.80 -10.53 3.06
CA LEU A 23 -1.33 -11.68 3.80
C LEU A 23 -2.85 -11.56 4.01
N GLY A 24 -3.33 -10.36 4.34
CA GLY A 24 -4.77 -10.07 4.41
C GLY A 24 -5.47 -10.28 3.07
N MET A 25 -4.85 -9.83 1.97
CA MET A 25 -5.37 -10.01 0.60
C MET A 25 -5.47 -11.50 0.23
N ILE A 26 -4.46 -12.30 0.56
CA ILE A 26 -4.48 -13.76 0.37
C ILE A 26 -5.63 -14.37 1.19
N LEU A 27 -5.78 -13.94 2.45
CA LEU A 27 -6.82 -14.46 3.35
C LEU A 27 -8.23 -14.18 2.81
N ILE A 28 -8.56 -12.95 2.42
CA ILE A 28 -9.91 -12.60 1.92
C ILE A 28 -10.26 -13.33 0.62
N LEU A 29 -9.26 -13.67 -0.20
CA LEU A 29 -9.42 -14.47 -1.40
C LEU A 29 -9.63 -15.95 -1.06
N LYS A 30 -8.82 -16.51 -0.15
CA LYS A 30 -8.93 -17.91 0.27
C LYS A 30 -10.23 -18.22 1.00
N THR A 31 -10.69 -17.33 1.88
CA THR A 31 -11.95 -17.49 2.62
C THR A 31 -13.18 -17.22 1.77
N LYS A 32 -13.00 -16.80 0.51
CA LYS A 32 -14.08 -16.36 -0.38
C LYS A 32 -14.89 -15.17 0.18
N ALA A 33 -14.33 -14.40 1.11
CA ALA A 33 -14.91 -13.11 1.51
C ALA A 33 -14.94 -12.14 0.31
N LEU A 34 -13.93 -12.22 -0.56
CA LEU A 34 -13.90 -11.52 -1.82
C LEU A 34 -13.86 -12.52 -3.00
N ARG A 35 -15.02 -12.70 -3.66
CA ARG A 35 -15.20 -13.68 -4.73
C ARG A 35 -14.92 -13.08 -6.10
N LEU A 36 -13.87 -13.56 -6.78
CA LEU A 36 -13.48 -13.07 -8.11
C LEU A 36 -14.52 -13.31 -9.20
N ASN A 37 -15.55 -14.13 -8.98
CA ASN A 37 -16.60 -14.33 -9.98
C ASN A 37 -17.52 -13.10 -10.14
N PHE A 38 -17.63 -12.25 -9.11
CA PHE A 38 -18.50 -11.07 -9.16
C PHE A 38 -17.73 -9.82 -9.59
N LYS A 39 -18.25 -9.10 -10.59
CA LYS A 39 -17.69 -7.83 -11.06
C LYS A 39 -17.50 -6.81 -9.91
N ARG A 40 -18.44 -6.74 -8.96
CA ARG A 40 -18.36 -5.85 -7.79
C ARG A 40 -17.16 -6.19 -6.89
N HIS A 41 -16.92 -7.47 -6.64
CA HIS A 41 -15.80 -7.91 -5.81
C HIS A 41 -14.45 -7.68 -6.51
N LYS A 42 -14.38 -7.85 -7.84
CA LYS A 42 -13.20 -7.46 -8.63
C LYS A 42 -12.89 -5.97 -8.49
N LYS A 43 -13.91 -5.10 -8.52
CA LYS A 43 -13.73 -3.66 -8.31
C LYS A 43 -13.14 -3.36 -6.93
N TRP A 44 -13.62 -4.04 -5.88
CA TRP A 44 -13.06 -3.90 -4.53
C TRP A 44 -11.61 -4.38 -4.42
N LEU A 45 -11.27 -5.51 -5.06
CA LEU A 45 -9.89 -5.98 -5.11
C LEU A 45 -8.98 -4.93 -5.76
N TRP A 46 -9.42 -4.38 -6.89
CA TRP A 46 -8.70 -3.34 -7.60
C TRP A 46 -8.57 -2.06 -6.76
N LEU A 47 -9.62 -1.65 -6.07
CA LEU A 47 -9.60 -0.49 -5.19
C LEU A 47 -8.61 -0.65 -4.04
N LEU A 48 -8.52 -1.84 -3.43
CA LEU A 48 -7.59 -2.13 -2.35
C LEU A 48 -6.13 -2.06 -2.83
N LEU A 49 -5.84 -2.72 -3.96
CA LEU A 49 -4.49 -2.71 -4.55
C LEU A 49 -4.09 -1.31 -5.02
N TYR A 50 -4.99 -0.63 -5.73
CA TYR A 50 -4.77 0.73 -6.19
C TYR A 50 -4.59 1.69 -5.02
N GLY A 51 -5.43 1.60 -3.98
CA GLY A 51 -5.33 2.45 -2.80
C GLY A 51 -3.98 2.32 -2.12
N PHE A 52 -3.48 1.08 -1.94
CA PHE A 52 -2.16 0.85 -1.36
C PHE A 52 -1.04 1.49 -2.20
N ILE A 53 -1.03 1.23 -3.51
CA ILE A 53 -0.01 1.77 -4.43
C ILE A 53 -0.09 3.29 -4.51
N PHE A 54 -1.30 3.85 -4.64
CA PHE A 54 -1.52 5.29 -4.77
C PHE A 54 -1.00 6.04 -3.54
N TRP A 55 -1.38 5.61 -2.33
CA TRP A 55 -0.94 6.25 -1.10
C TRP A 55 0.57 6.10 -0.85
N SER A 56 1.14 4.92 -1.16
CA SER A 56 2.58 4.70 -1.09
C SER A 56 3.34 5.64 -2.03
N SER A 57 2.91 5.74 -3.29
CA SER A 57 3.55 6.61 -4.29
C SER A 57 3.39 8.09 -3.96
N LEU A 58 2.21 8.51 -3.50
CA LEU A 58 1.96 9.89 -3.09
C LEU A 58 2.86 10.29 -1.90
N HIS A 59 2.96 9.42 -0.90
CA HIS A 59 3.83 9.66 0.25
C HIS A 59 5.31 9.72 -0.16
N ALA A 60 5.78 8.78 -0.99
CA ALA A 60 7.15 8.81 -1.52
C ALA A 60 7.44 10.10 -2.31
N THR A 61 6.46 10.57 -3.09
CA THR A 61 6.56 11.82 -3.84
C THR A 61 6.74 13.01 -2.89
N PHE A 62 5.97 13.09 -1.81
CA PHE A 62 6.14 14.13 -0.81
C PHE A 62 7.47 14.07 -0.06
N ILE A 63 8.01 12.88 0.21
CA ILE A 63 9.36 12.74 0.77
C ILE A 63 10.38 13.35 -0.20
N ILE A 64 10.30 13.03 -1.50
CA ILE A 64 11.21 13.56 -2.51
C ILE A 64 11.07 15.08 -2.67
N LEU A 65 9.84 15.60 -2.69
CA LEU A 65 9.58 17.04 -2.77
C LEU A 65 10.13 17.78 -1.54
N ALA A 66 9.91 17.24 -0.34
CA ALA A 66 10.43 17.81 0.89
C ALA A 66 11.96 17.83 0.90
N LEU A 67 12.62 16.73 0.48
CA LEU A 67 14.08 16.66 0.38
C LEU A 67 14.67 17.65 -0.63
N ARG A 68 13.95 17.99 -1.70
CA ARG A 68 14.37 18.98 -2.71
C ARG A 68 14.08 20.43 -2.30
N SER A 69 13.19 20.65 -1.34
CA SER A 69 12.81 21.99 -0.86
C SER A 69 13.67 22.45 0.33
N GLN A 70 14.64 21.65 0.78
CA GLN A 70 15.63 22.00 1.80
C GLN A 70 16.90 22.56 1.15
#